data_AF-A0A1X7SSP4-F1
#
_entry.id   AF-A0A1X7SSP4-F1
#
_cell.length_a   1.000
_cell.length_b   1.000
_cell.length_c   1.000
_cell.angle_alpha   90.00
_cell.angle_beta   90.00
_cell.angle_gamma   90.00
#
_symmetry.space_group_name_H-M   'P 1'
#
loop_
_entity.id
_entity.type
_entity.pdbx_description
1 polymer ?
#
loop_
_entity_poly.entity_id
_entity_poly.type
_entity_poly.pdbx_seq_one_letter_code
_entity_poly.pdbx_strand_id
1 'polypeptide(L)'
;MASVVFLLSVSEGISQCPPSSGIYLMHDGNCYTNGSYFWDNSANEVTENISCVLPGTSLTTGQWVRVADPDDPVDCNSNSATDPFRCTSITSPNATLSLYLAQGLPADQEGWYKCCLPTDCSDPNTNIIFANIFSKRRL
;
A
#
# COMPACT_ATOMS: atom_id res chain seq x y z
N MET A 1 24.98 45.87 -14.69
CA MET A 1 23.81 45.42 -13.92
C MET A 1 23.41 44.06 -14.44
N ALA A 2 23.66 42.99 -13.67
CA ALA A 2 23.24 41.64 -14.03
C ALA A 2 21.84 41.41 -13.46
N SER A 3 20.87 41.15 -14.34
CA SER A 3 19.49 40.88 -13.95
C SER A 3 19.38 39.39 -13.61
N VAL A 4 19.20 39.08 -12.33
CA VAL A 4 18.97 37.70 -11.85
C VAL A 4 17.48 37.42 -12.02
N VAL A 5 17.12 36.63 -13.01
CA VAL A 5 15.76 36.11 -13.17
C VAL A 5 15.60 34.94 -12.21
N PHE A 6 14.94 35.19 -11.08
CA PHE A 6 14.51 34.13 -10.15
C PHE A 6 13.28 33.45 -10.76
N LEU A 7 13.47 32.26 -11.33
CA LEU A 7 12.38 31.37 -11.69
C LEU A 7 11.79 30.80 -10.39
N LEU A 8 10.61 31.26 -10.01
CA LEU A 8 9.83 30.63 -8.95
C LEU A 8 9.38 29.26 -9.45
N SER A 9 10.13 28.21 -9.14
CA SER A 9 9.64 26.84 -9.30
C SER A 9 8.47 26.65 -8.34
N VAL A 10 7.29 26.40 -8.88
CA VAL A 10 6.16 25.89 -8.11
C VAL A 10 6.59 24.54 -7.56
N SER A 11 6.97 24.50 -6.28
CA SER A 11 7.01 23.25 -5.52
C SER A 11 5.56 22.89 -5.26
N GLU A 12 4.94 22.15 -6.16
CA GLU A 12 3.81 21.31 -5.80
C GLU A 12 4.24 20.55 -4.55
N GLY A 13 3.46 20.64 -3.48
CA GLY A 13 3.75 19.96 -2.23
C GLY A 13 3.79 18.47 -2.49
N ILE A 14 4.95 17.96 -2.89
CA ILE A 14 5.28 16.55 -2.79
C ILE A 14 5.17 16.26 -1.31
N SER A 15 4.13 15.53 -0.93
CA SER A 15 4.10 14.77 0.31
C SER A 15 5.34 13.88 0.30
N GLN A 16 6.48 14.44 0.72
CA GLN A 16 7.72 13.69 0.82
C GLN A 16 7.51 12.71 1.96
N CYS A 17 7.06 11.51 1.60
CA CYS A 17 7.11 10.36 2.48
C CYS A 17 8.51 10.28 3.05
N PRO A 18 8.65 9.98 4.35
CA PRO A 18 9.90 10.14 5.07
C PRO A 18 11.05 9.53 4.27
N PRO A 19 12.09 10.32 3.94
CA PRO A 19 13.21 9.78 3.20
C PRO A 19 13.92 8.73 4.07
N SER A 20 13.87 7.49 3.59
CA SER A 20 14.87 6.43 3.79
C SER A 20 14.91 5.57 5.07
N SER A 21 14.08 5.75 6.11
CA SER A 21 14.25 4.91 7.31
C SER A 21 13.40 3.63 7.37
N GLY A 22 12.60 3.31 6.36
CA GLY A 22 11.90 2.04 6.32
C GLY A 22 10.71 1.97 5.36
N ILE A 23 10.04 0.83 5.39
CA ILE A 23 8.78 0.59 4.70
C ILE A 23 7.67 1.52 5.25
N TYR A 24 6.81 2.03 4.37
CA TYR A 24 5.66 2.85 4.75
C TYR A 24 4.42 2.50 3.92
N LEU A 25 3.26 2.97 4.40
CA LEU A 25 2.00 2.89 3.67
C LEU A 25 1.73 4.21 2.95
N MET A 26 1.15 4.15 1.76
CA MET A 26 0.78 5.32 0.97
C MET A 26 -0.64 5.16 0.46
N HIS A 27 -1.42 6.22 0.58
CA HIS A 27 -2.80 6.27 0.11
C HIS A 27 -3.19 7.72 -0.20
N ASP A 28 -3.76 7.95 -1.39
CA ASP A 28 -4.13 9.29 -1.88
C ASP A 28 -2.99 10.32 -1.76
N GLY A 29 -1.78 9.90 -2.16
CA GLY A 29 -0.56 10.70 -2.05
C GLY A 29 -0.05 10.93 -0.61
N ASN A 30 -0.79 10.55 0.43
CA ASN A 30 -0.38 10.71 1.82
C ASN A 30 0.35 9.47 2.34
N CYS A 31 1.28 9.69 3.27
CA CYS A 31 2.13 8.64 3.81
C CYS A 31 1.69 8.31 5.24
N TYR A 32 1.64 7.02 5.53
CA TYR A 32 1.07 6.47 6.74
C TYR A 32 2.06 5.52 7.41
N THR A 33 2.05 5.53 8.74
CA THR A 33 2.91 4.68 9.56
C THR A 33 2.31 3.29 9.72
N ASN A 34 3.07 2.41 10.37
CA ASN A 34 2.61 1.07 10.71
C ASN A 34 1.32 1.09 11.53
N GLY A 35 0.35 0.24 11.17
CA GLY A 35 -0.93 0.07 11.86
C GLY A 35 -2.01 1.10 11.50
N SER A 36 -1.82 1.91 10.45
CA SER A 36 -2.82 2.87 10.00
C SER A 36 -4.12 2.21 9.48
N TYR A 37 -5.21 2.98 9.50
CA TYR A 37 -6.57 2.52 9.24
C TYR A 37 -7.07 3.03 7.89
N PHE A 38 -7.68 2.15 7.11
CA PHE A 38 -8.24 2.45 5.80
C PHE A 38 -9.64 1.87 5.68
N TRP A 39 -10.53 2.63 5.07
CA TRP A 39 -11.87 2.16 4.75
C TRP A 39 -11.87 1.49 3.39
N ASP A 40 -12.63 0.42 3.23
CA ASP A 40 -12.74 -0.28 1.96
C ASP A 40 -13.17 0.64 0.81
N ASN A 41 -14.12 1.53 1.09
CA ASN A 41 -14.67 2.47 0.15
C ASN A 41 -13.73 3.64 -0.19
N SER A 42 -12.60 3.79 0.51
CA SER A 42 -11.53 4.71 0.11
C SER A 42 -10.41 3.98 -0.63
N ALA A 43 -10.46 2.66 -0.75
CA ALA A 43 -9.44 1.87 -1.41
C ALA A 43 -10.04 0.95 -2.49
N ASN A 44 -11.05 1.44 -3.20
CA ASN A 44 -11.88 0.63 -4.10
C ASN A 44 -11.47 0.68 -5.58
N GLU A 45 -10.51 1.54 -5.93
CA GLU A 45 -10.04 1.72 -7.29
C GLU A 45 -8.52 1.65 -7.38
N VAL A 46 -8.00 1.41 -8.60
CA VAL A 46 -6.55 1.32 -8.84
C VAL A 46 -5.82 2.62 -8.46
N THR A 47 -6.47 3.77 -8.60
CA THR A 47 -5.93 5.09 -8.23
C THR A 47 -6.06 5.40 -6.74
N GLU A 48 -6.93 4.68 -6.03
CA GLU A 48 -7.24 4.88 -4.61
C GLU A 48 -6.62 3.78 -3.72
N ASN A 49 -5.70 2.99 -4.27
CA ASN A 49 -5.11 1.86 -3.59
C ASN A 49 -4.39 2.21 -2.26
N ILE A 50 -4.18 1.17 -1.45
CA ILE A 50 -3.28 1.18 -0.31
C ILE A 50 -1.96 0.58 -0.79
N SER A 51 -0.93 1.40 -0.92
CA SER A 51 0.41 0.98 -1.31
C SER A 51 1.28 0.74 -0.08
N CYS A 52 1.96 -0.39 0.02
CA CYS A 52 3.18 -0.48 0.83
C CYS A 52 4.39 -0.20 -0.07
N VAL A 53 5.30 0.65 0.40
CA VAL A 53 6.44 1.14 -0.37
C VAL A 53 7.72 0.94 0.43
N LEU A 54 8.72 0.33 -0.20
CA LEU A 54 10.08 0.21 0.33
C LEU A 54 11.06 0.98 -0.57
N PRO A 55 11.55 2.16 -0.12
CA PRO A 55 12.44 2.99 -0.93
C PRO A 55 13.76 2.32 -1.29
N GLY A 56 14.29 2.66 -2.48
CA GLY A 56 15.65 2.30 -2.89
C GLY A 56 15.91 0.80 -3.06
N THR A 57 14.85 0.00 -3.16
CA THR A 57 14.91 -1.46 -3.29
C THR A 57 14.06 -1.89 -4.48
N SER A 58 14.45 -2.96 -5.17
CA SER A 58 13.63 -3.55 -6.23
C SER A 58 12.70 -4.63 -5.68
N LEU A 59 11.45 -4.66 -6.13
CA LEU A 59 10.50 -5.72 -5.77
C LEU A 59 10.98 -7.06 -6.35
N THR A 60 10.95 -8.12 -5.54
CA THR A 60 11.25 -9.48 -6.01
C THR A 60 9.98 -10.31 -6.07
N THR A 61 9.35 -10.53 -4.91
CA THR A 61 8.05 -11.19 -4.79
C THR A 61 7.06 -10.24 -4.14
N GLY A 62 7.31 -9.89 -2.88
CA GLY A 62 6.41 -9.08 -2.06
C GLY A 62 5.07 -9.77 -1.82
N GLN A 63 4.38 -9.38 -0.74
CA GLN A 63 3.13 -10.07 -0.41
C GLN A 63 2.24 -9.25 0.52
N TRP A 64 0.93 -9.30 0.26
CA TRP A 64 -0.09 -8.96 1.25
C TRP A 64 -0.64 -10.24 1.86
N VAL A 65 -0.77 -10.26 3.19
CA VAL A 65 -1.26 -11.43 3.94
C VAL A 65 -2.20 -10.96 5.03
N ARG A 66 -3.28 -11.70 5.26
CA ARG A 66 -4.17 -11.47 6.40
C ARG A 66 -3.50 -11.96 7.68
N VAL A 67 -3.53 -11.17 8.74
CA VAL A 67 -2.95 -11.61 10.01
C VAL A 67 -3.76 -12.75 10.64
N ALA A 68 -5.08 -12.78 10.42
CA ALA A 68 -5.97 -13.83 10.91
C ALA A 68 -5.76 -15.18 10.20
N ASP A 69 -5.21 -15.16 8.98
CA ASP A 69 -4.89 -16.34 8.19
C ASP A 69 -3.51 -16.16 7.53
N PRO A 70 -2.42 -16.36 8.28
CA PRO A 70 -1.07 -16.09 7.80
C PRO A 70 -0.57 -17.10 6.76
N ASP A 71 -1.24 -18.26 6.66
CA ASP A 71 -0.91 -19.34 5.74
C ASP A 71 -1.60 -19.17 4.38
N ASP A 72 -2.62 -18.31 4.29
CA ASP A 72 -3.32 -17.95 3.05
C ASP A 72 -3.10 -16.48 2.67
N PRO A 73 -2.12 -16.20 1.79
CA PRO A 73 -1.88 -14.86 1.27
C PRO A 73 -3.10 -14.27 0.57
N VAL A 74 -3.15 -12.95 0.48
CA VAL A 74 -4.19 -12.28 -0.32
C VAL A 74 -4.05 -12.70 -1.79
N ASP A 75 -5.10 -13.29 -2.37
CA ASP A 75 -5.15 -13.61 -3.80
C ASP A 75 -5.43 -12.35 -4.63
N CYS A 76 -4.37 -11.75 -5.14
CA CYS A 76 -4.42 -10.58 -6.00
C CYS A 76 -5.03 -10.82 -7.40
N ASN A 77 -5.18 -12.07 -7.82
CA ASN A 77 -5.59 -12.47 -9.18
C ASN A 77 -6.99 -13.05 -9.26
N SER A 78 -7.70 -13.07 -8.14
CA SER A 78 -9.05 -13.60 -8.09
C SER A 78 -9.99 -12.80 -8.98
N ASN A 79 -10.84 -13.49 -9.73
CA ASN A 79 -11.93 -12.88 -10.50
C ASN A 79 -13.29 -13.13 -9.83
N SER A 80 -13.30 -13.58 -8.57
CA SER A 80 -14.53 -13.87 -7.82
C SER A 80 -15.17 -12.60 -7.24
N ALA A 81 -16.48 -12.65 -7.07
CA ALA A 81 -17.23 -11.65 -6.31
C ALA A 81 -16.99 -11.76 -4.78
N THR A 82 -16.61 -12.94 -4.33
CA THR A 82 -16.34 -13.24 -2.90
C THR A 82 -14.91 -12.89 -2.48
N ASP A 83 -14.09 -12.46 -3.43
CA ASP A 83 -12.69 -12.17 -3.23
C ASP A 83 -12.37 -10.80 -3.87
N PRO A 84 -12.50 -9.73 -3.08
CA PRO A 84 -12.49 -8.36 -3.60
C PRO A 84 -11.08 -7.86 -3.90
N PHE A 85 -10.02 -8.58 -3.51
CA PHE A 85 -8.66 -8.06 -3.55
C PHE A 85 -8.11 -8.03 -4.95
N ARG A 86 -7.51 -6.90 -5.28
CA ARG A 86 -6.73 -6.70 -6.50
C ARG A 86 -5.44 -5.99 -6.11
N CYS A 87 -4.37 -6.29 -6.84
CA CYS A 87 -3.08 -5.72 -6.54
C CYS A 87 -2.40 -5.15 -7.78
N THR A 88 -1.53 -4.17 -7.57
CA THR A 88 -0.60 -3.68 -8.58
C THR A 88 0.80 -3.64 -7.99
N SER A 89 1.82 -3.72 -8.83
CA SER A 89 3.21 -3.74 -8.38
C SER A 89 4.08 -2.83 -9.22
N ILE A 90 5.02 -2.14 -8.58
CA ILE A 90 6.11 -1.42 -9.23
C ILE A 90 7.41 -2.03 -8.76
N THR A 91 8.22 -2.48 -9.72
CA THR A 91 9.47 -3.16 -9.42
C THR A 91 10.55 -2.20 -8.94
N SER A 92 10.69 -1.01 -9.54
CA SER A 92 11.76 -0.06 -9.23
C SER A 92 11.32 1.38 -9.56
N PRO A 93 11.96 2.43 -8.99
CA PRO A 93 13.11 2.43 -8.08
C PRO A 93 12.79 2.10 -6.61
N ASN A 94 11.49 2.10 -6.27
CA ASN A 94 11.00 1.73 -4.94
C ASN A 94 10.06 0.54 -5.09
N ALA A 95 10.38 -0.56 -4.44
CA ALA A 95 9.52 -1.74 -4.41
C ALA A 95 8.17 -1.31 -3.85
N THR A 96 7.13 -1.42 -4.67
CA THR A 96 5.78 -1.00 -4.29
C THR A 96 4.83 -2.13 -4.59
N LEU A 97 4.03 -2.50 -3.60
CA LEU A 97 2.93 -3.43 -3.77
C LEU A 97 1.66 -2.76 -3.26
N SER A 98 0.70 -2.59 -4.14
CA SER A 98 -0.55 -1.92 -3.85
C SER A 98 -1.69 -2.90 -3.76
N LEU A 99 -2.65 -2.60 -2.91
CA LEU A 99 -3.87 -3.36 -2.71
C LEU A 99 -5.07 -2.44 -2.85
N TYR A 100 -6.05 -2.85 -3.65
CA TYR A 100 -7.35 -2.18 -3.76
C TYR A 100 -8.47 -3.23 -3.83
N LEU A 101 -9.68 -2.79 -3.53
CA LEU A 101 -10.85 -3.61 -3.31
C LEU A 101 -11.88 -3.32 -4.41
N ALA A 102 -11.86 -4.12 -5.48
CA ALA A 102 -12.77 -3.89 -6.61
C ALA A 102 -14.27 -4.04 -6.21
N GLN A 103 -14.53 -4.64 -5.05
CA GLN A 103 -15.84 -4.79 -4.43
C GLN A 103 -15.73 -4.46 -2.93
N GLY A 104 -16.87 -4.26 -2.26
CA GLY A 104 -16.89 -4.02 -0.81
C GLY A 104 -16.23 -5.17 -0.04
N LEU A 105 -15.62 -4.84 1.09
CA LEU A 105 -14.94 -5.83 1.93
C LEU A 105 -15.97 -6.64 2.75
N PRO A 106 -16.02 -7.98 2.63
CA PRO A 106 -16.86 -8.81 3.50
C PRO A 106 -16.49 -8.64 4.97
N ALA A 107 -17.48 -8.76 5.87
CA ALA A 107 -17.27 -8.51 7.31
C ALA A 107 -16.31 -9.52 7.97
N ASP A 108 -16.32 -10.77 7.51
CA ASP A 108 -15.39 -11.84 7.92
C ASP A 108 -13.97 -11.63 7.39
N GLN A 109 -13.83 -10.70 6.44
CA GLN A 109 -12.59 -10.31 5.82
C GLN A 109 -12.07 -8.96 6.35
N GLU A 110 -12.70 -8.33 7.34
CA GLU A 110 -12.16 -7.12 7.97
C GLU A 110 -10.97 -7.42 8.89
N GLY A 111 -10.07 -6.44 9.04
CA GLY A 111 -9.07 -6.45 10.11
C GLY A 111 -7.64 -6.17 9.64
N TRP A 112 -6.70 -6.84 10.29
CA TRP A 112 -5.27 -6.58 10.12
C TRP A 112 -4.69 -7.33 8.92
N TYR A 113 -3.99 -6.57 8.09
CA TYR A 113 -3.21 -7.06 6.96
C TYR A 113 -1.76 -6.71 7.20
N LYS A 114 -0.85 -7.59 6.81
CA LYS A 114 0.59 -7.33 6.75
C LYS A 114 1.02 -7.27 5.28
N CYS A 115 1.85 -6.30 4.94
CA CYS A 115 2.60 -6.26 3.70
C CYS A 115 4.07 -6.54 3.97
N CYS A 116 4.67 -7.40 3.15
CA CYS A 116 6.08 -7.77 3.19
C CYS A 116 6.79 -7.33 1.91
N LEU A 117 7.93 -6.63 2.05
CA LEU A 117 8.76 -6.16 0.94
C LEU A 117 10.27 -6.24 1.29
N PRO A 118 11.15 -6.47 0.30
CA PRO A 118 10.83 -6.68 -1.13
C PRO A 118 10.43 -8.12 -1.44
N THR A 119 10.66 -9.04 -0.49
CA THR A 119 10.34 -10.47 -0.54
C THR A 119 9.04 -10.77 0.19
N ASP A 120 8.53 -11.99 0.01
CA ASP A 120 7.31 -12.46 0.63
C ASP A 120 7.42 -12.59 2.16
N CYS A 121 6.28 -12.85 2.82
CA CYS A 121 6.20 -12.89 4.27
C CYS A 121 6.81 -14.14 4.92
N SER A 122 7.32 -15.10 4.13
CA SER A 122 8.03 -16.27 4.66
C SER A 122 9.51 -15.98 4.92
N ASP A 123 10.06 -14.95 4.28
CA ASP A 123 11.43 -14.48 4.51
C ASP A 123 11.53 -13.73 5.85
N PRO A 124 12.29 -14.24 6.84
CA PRO A 124 12.42 -13.60 8.14
C PRO A 124 13.16 -12.25 8.10
N ASN A 125 13.81 -11.93 6.98
CA ASN A 125 14.54 -10.66 6.80
C ASN A 125 13.76 -9.63 5.97
N THR A 126 12.52 -9.95 5.54
CA THR A 126 11.67 -9.01 4.81
C THR A 126 11.23 -7.86 5.73
N ASN A 127 10.97 -6.69 5.15
CA ASN A 127 10.39 -5.57 5.88
C ASN A 127 8.88 -5.76 5.97
N ILE A 128 8.30 -5.53 7.15
CA ILE A 128 6.88 -5.74 7.39
C ILE A 128 6.23 -4.42 7.80
N ILE A 129 5.08 -4.13 7.21
CA ILE A 129 4.19 -3.08 7.68
C ILE A 129 2.76 -3.60 7.76
N PHE A 130 2.02 -3.14 8.77
CA PHE A 130 0.63 -3.52 8.97
C PHE A 130 -0.32 -2.40 8.55
N ALA A 131 -1.43 -2.78 7.92
CA ALA A 131 -2.55 -1.91 7.60
C ALA A 131 -3.82 -2.53 8.19
N ASN A 132 -4.75 -1.68 8.63
CA ASN A 132 -6.02 -2.13 9.15
C ASN A 132 -7.13 -1.71 8.19
N ILE A 133 -7.81 -2.68 7.58
CA ILE A 133 -8.77 -2.42 6.50
C ILE A 133 -10.15 -2.91 6.93
N PHE A 134 -11.13 -2.02 6.89
CA PHE A 134 -12.47 -2.27 7.40
C PHE A 134 -13.54 -1.89 6.39
N SER A 135 -14.67 -2.60 6.40
CA SER A 135 -15.83 -2.14 5.66
C SER A 135 -16.46 -0.95 6.37
N LYS A 136 -16.70 0.13 5.63
CA LYS A 136 -17.59 1.18 6.13
C LYS A 136 -19.00 0.61 6.16
N ARG A 137 -19.49 0.18 7.33
CA ARG A 137 -20.91 -0.19 7.52
C ARG A 137 -21.77 0.98 7.06
N ARG A 138 -22.45 0.83 5.92
CA ARG A 138 -23.56 1.69 5.54
C ARG A 138 -24.69 1.35 6.52
N LEU A 139 -24.81 2.14 7.59
CA LEU A 139 -25.97 2.15 8.47
C LEU A 139 -27.21 2.60 7.68
#